data_AF-A0A1V3NDQ3-F1
#
_entry.id   AF-A0A1V3NDQ3-F1
#
_cell.length_a   1.000
_cell.length_b   1.000
_cell.length_c   1.000
_cell.angle_alpha   90.00
_cell.angle_beta   90.00
_cell.angle_gamma   90.00
#
_symmetry.space_group_name_H-M   'P 1'
#
loop_
_entity.id
_entity.type
_entity.pdbx_description
1 polymer ?
#
loop_
_entity_poly.entity_id
_entity_poly.type
_entity_poly.pdbx_seq_one_letter_code
_entity_poly.pdbx_strand_id
1 'polypeptide(L)'
;MMEFAGQHPELARWIVAAVHHSDAPPDQGFLLLTWFGRLFADYRMVHGTQEVDELMLFDEGFAQKAFSLMLHLRLAADAVREYVKLVPLPDYLLMVDAPESVAYKRLDGRGWPGWIAPKGNAEKAAFLKRCLAVQDALLDGCRDRNIPVIVLDNEREDARELDRHLQTLTKRMAGEPEHG
;
A
#
# COMPACT_ATOMS: atom_id res chain seq x y z
N MET A 1 20.01 -1.45 4.82
CA MET A 1 19.20 -1.55 6.04
C MET A 1 19.70 -0.63 7.16
N MET A 2 20.96 -0.73 7.61
CA MET A 2 21.49 0.11 8.71
C MET A 2 21.40 1.62 8.43
N GLU A 3 21.71 2.06 7.22
CA GLU A 3 21.67 3.48 6.87
C GLU A 3 20.24 4.03 6.75
N PHE A 4 19.29 3.25 6.19
CA PHE A 4 17.87 3.63 6.20
C PHE A 4 17.32 3.68 7.62
N ALA A 5 17.68 2.73 8.49
CA ALA A 5 17.30 2.79 9.89
C ALA A 5 17.87 4.03 10.60
N GLY A 6 19.00 4.56 10.14
CA GLY A 6 19.53 5.85 10.58
C GLY A 6 18.69 7.04 10.11
N GLN A 7 18.17 7.01 8.89
CA GLN A 7 17.33 8.07 8.29
C GLN A 7 15.87 8.03 8.77
N HIS A 8 15.34 6.84 9.07
CA HIS A 8 13.97 6.61 9.52
C HIS A 8 13.94 5.76 10.81
N PRO A 9 14.55 6.24 11.91
CA PRO A 9 14.72 5.45 13.13
C PRO A 9 13.40 5.11 13.80
N GLU A 10 12.40 5.99 13.71
CA GLU A 10 11.06 5.74 14.27
C GLU A 10 10.34 4.61 13.54
N LEU A 11 10.36 4.64 12.20
CA LEU A 11 9.78 3.57 11.39
C LEU A 11 10.47 2.23 11.65
N ALA A 12 11.81 2.21 11.69
CA ALA A 12 12.57 1.00 11.95
C ALA A 12 12.25 0.41 13.34
N ARG A 13 12.20 1.26 14.38
CA ARG A 13 11.77 0.84 15.72
C ARG A 13 10.35 0.33 15.74
N TRP A 14 9.43 1.01 15.06
CA TRP A 14 8.04 0.60 14.98
C TRP A 14 7.89 -0.77 14.31
N ILE A 15 8.56 -1.02 13.19
CA ILE A 15 8.50 -2.33 12.49
C ILE A 15 9.05 -3.44 13.38
N VAL A 16 10.20 -3.24 14.01
CA VAL A 16 10.80 -4.24 14.91
C VAL A 16 9.89 -4.51 16.11
N ALA A 17 9.32 -3.46 16.70
CA ALA A 17 8.36 -3.60 17.79
C ALA A 17 7.09 -4.34 17.32
N ALA A 18 6.54 -4.01 16.16
CA ALA A 18 5.35 -4.65 15.62
C ALA A 18 5.58 -6.14 15.39
N VAL A 19 6.75 -6.51 14.84
CA VAL A 19 7.15 -7.91 14.66
C VAL A 19 7.31 -8.62 16.01
N HIS A 20 8.00 -8.00 16.96
CA HIS A 20 8.28 -8.59 18.27
C HIS A 20 7.02 -8.83 19.11
N HIS A 21 6.05 -7.92 19.05
CA HIS A 21 4.80 -8.02 19.80
C HIS A 21 3.69 -8.77 19.05
N SER A 22 3.94 -9.20 17.81
CA SER A 22 2.97 -9.98 17.06
C SER A 22 2.96 -11.44 17.53
N ASP A 23 1.79 -12.07 17.49
CA ASP A 23 1.65 -13.53 17.64
C ASP A 23 2.02 -14.28 16.34
N ALA A 24 2.69 -13.62 15.40
CA ALA A 24 3.05 -14.23 14.13
C ALA A 24 4.23 -15.21 14.32
N PRO A 25 4.28 -16.30 13.52
CA PRO A 25 5.45 -17.17 13.47
C PRO A 25 6.75 -16.38 13.20
N PRO A 26 7.90 -16.72 13.84
CA PRO A 26 9.13 -15.94 13.72
C PRO A 26 9.61 -15.73 12.27
N ASP A 27 9.40 -16.71 11.41
CA ASP A 27 9.70 -16.66 9.97
C ASP A 27 8.93 -15.55 9.25
N GLN A 28 7.69 -15.24 9.66
CA GLN A 28 6.92 -14.11 9.12
C GLN A 28 7.56 -12.78 9.48
N GLY A 29 8.08 -12.66 10.70
CA GLY A 29 8.84 -11.49 11.15
C GLY A 29 10.08 -11.25 10.31
N PHE A 30 10.89 -12.31 10.10
CA PHE A 30 12.08 -12.23 9.25
C PHE A 30 11.75 -11.92 7.78
N LEU A 31 10.67 -12.50 7.24
CA LEU A 31 10.19 -12.23 5.89
C LEU A 31 9.84 -10.75 5.71
N LEU A 32 9.07 -10.18 6.64
CA LEU A 32 8.69 -8.77 6.60
C LEU A 32 9.91 -7.85 6.70
N LEU A 33 10.84 -8.12 7.62
CA LEU A 33 12.07 -7.34 7.73
C LEU A 33 12.90 -7.39 6.45
N THR A 34 12.91 -8.54 5.78
CA THR A 34 13.58 -8.71 4.48
C THR A 34 12.88 -7.89 3.38
N TRP A 35 11.54 -7.93 3.31
CA TRP A 35 10.76 -7.14 2.36
C TRP A 35 10.91 -5.64 2.57
N PHE A 36 10.87 -5.18 3.82
CA PHE A 36 11.14 -3.78 4.15
C PHE A 36 12.58 -3.41 3.82
N GLY A 37 13.55 -4.27 4.15
CA GLY A 37 14.94 -4.08 3.76
C GLY A 37 15.13 -3.91 2.26
N ARG A 38 14.39 -4.68 1.45
CA ARG A 38 14.37 -4.57 -0.02
C ARG A 38 13.73 -3.27 -0.48
N LEU A 39 12.53 -2.94 0.01
CA LEU A 39 11.83 -1.70 -0.30
C LEU A 39 12.67 -0.46 0.03
N PHE A 40 13.38 -0.47 1.17
CA PHE A 40 14.28 0.60 1.57
C PHE A 40 15.47 0.74 0.61
N ALA A 41 16.03 -0.39 0.15
CA ALA A 41 17.13 -0.38 -0.79
C ALA A 41 16.69 0.15 -2.16
N ASP A 42 15.55 -0.34 -2.66
CA ASP A 42 14.97 0.10 -3.93
C ASP A 42 14.63 1.60 -3.88
N TYR A 43 13.93 2.05 -2.83
CA TYR A 43 13.63 3.49 -2.62
C TYR A 43 14.88 4.37 -2.64
N ARG A 44 15.95 3.97 -1.93
CA ARG A 44 17.17 4.77 -1.87
C ARG A 44 17.93 4.79 -3.19
N MET A 45 18.04 3.65 -3.85
CA MET A 45 18.69 3.55 -5.15
C MET A 45 18.00 4.46 -6.17
N VAL A 46 16.67 4.39 -6.18
CA VAL A 46 15.80 5.13 -7.09
C VAL A 46 15.87 6.64 -6.78
N HIS A 47 15.66 7.06 -5.54
CA HIS A 47 15.75 8.48 -5.16
C HIS A 47 17.17 9.08 -5.32
N GLY A 48 18.21 8.25 -5.22
CA GLY A 48 19.60 8.70 -5.42
C GLY A 48 20.00 8.85 -6.90
N THR A 49 19.20 8.35 -7.82
CA THR A 49 19.49 8.33 -9.27
C THR A 49 18.41 8.99 -10.12
N GLN A 50 17.31 9.45 -9.50
CA GLN A 50 16.22 10.15 -10.16
C GLN A 50 16.70 11.47 -10.77
N GLU A 51 16.49 11.64 -12.07
CA GLU A 51 16.65 12.93 -12.73
C GLU A 51 15.40 13.81 -12.51
N VAL A 52 15.55 15.14 -12.68
CA VAL A 52 14.49 16.14 -12.37
C VAL A 52 13.18 15.89 -13.14
N ASP A 53 13.25 15.30 -14.33
CA ASP A 53 12.10 15.06 -15.22
C ASP A 53 11.63 13.60 -15.23
N GLU A 54 12.05 12.79 -14.25
CA GLU A 54 11.66 11.38 -14.14
C GLU A 54 10.53 11.16 -13.14
N LEU A 55 9.56 10.32 -13.53
CA LEU A 55 8.50 9.84 -12.66
C LEU A 55 8.78 8.40 -12.23
N MET A 56 8.57 8.13 -10.95
CA MET A 56 8.81 6.81 -10.37
C MET A 56 7.53 6.24 -9.80
N LEU A 57 7.14 5.08 -10.32
CA LEU A 57 5.98 4.33 -9.86
C LEU A 57 6.46 3.17 -9.00
N PHE A 58 6.05 3.17 -7.73
CA PHE A 58 6.25 2.04 -6.83
C PHE A 58 4.97 1.21 -6.76
N ASP A 59 4.97 0.05 -7.43
CA ASP A 59 3.97 -0.97 -7.17
C ASP A 59 4.22 -1.58 -5.78
N GLU A 60 3.21 -1.57 -4.93
CA GLU A 60 3.31 -1.89 -3.51
C GLU A 60 4.38 -1.12 -2.71
N GLY A 61 4.40 0.22 -2.83
CA GLY A 61 5.26 1.09 -2.03
C GLY A 61 5.00 1.04 -0.51
N PHE A 62 5.66 1.94 0.25
CA PHE A 62 5.57 1.93 1.72
C PHE A 62 4.14 2.02 2.25
N ALA A 63 3.32 2.88 1.65
CA ALA A 63 1.90 3.01 1.94
C ALA A 63 1.18 1.66 1.86
N GLN A 64 1.34 0.95 0.74
CA GLN A 64 0.69 -0.33 0.47
C GLN A 64 1.25 -1.48 1.32
N LYS A 65 2.48 -1.40 1.85
CA LYS A 65 2.99 -2.39 2.81
C LYS A 65 2.21 -2.44 4.13
N ALA A 66 1.33 -1.47 4.39
CA ALA A 66 0.31 -1.58 5.44
C ALA A 66 -0.54 -2.85 5.30
N PHE A 67 -0.90 -3.26 4.08
CA PHE A 67 -1.65 -4.51 3.85
C PHE A 67 -0.81 -5.73 4.23
N SER A 68 0.46 -5.78 3.84
CA SER A 68 1.37 -6.86 4.25
C SER A 68 1.52 -6.93 5.77
N LEU A 69 1.70 -5.80 6.44
CA LEU A 69 1.77 -5.74 7.91
C LEU A 69 0.49 -6.26 8.57
N MET A 70 -0.68 -5.83 8.11
CA MET A 70 -1.95 -6.34 8.62
C MET A 70 -2.09 -7.86 8.39
N LEU A 71 -1.68 -8.36 7.22
CA LEU A 71 -1.84 -9.78 6.88
C LEU A 71 -0.91 -10.68 7.67
N HIS A 72 0.37 -10.31 7.74
CA HIS A 72 1.41 -11.16 8.30
C HIS A 72 1.56 -10.99 9.82
N LEU A 73 1.33 -9.79 10.35
CA LEU A 73 1.41 -9.50 11.79
C LEU A 73 0.04 -9.39 12.48
N ARG A 74 -1.07 -9.50 11.73
CA ARG A 74 -2.45 -9.40 12.24
C ARG A 74 -2.73 -8.09 12.97
N LEU A 75 -2.13 -6.99 12.50
CA LEU A 75 -2.28 -5.68 13.13
C LEU A 75 -3.72 -5.17 13.04
N ALA A 76 -4.13 -4.44 14.09
CA ALA A 76 -5.36 -3.65 14.08
C ALA A 76 -5.22 -2.40 13.19
N ALA A 77 -6.35 -1.83 12.77
CA ALA A 77 -6.38 -0.64 11.92
C ALA A 77 -5.67 0.57 12.56
N ASP A 78 -5.73 0.72 13.88
CA ASP A 78 -5.05 1.84 14.58
C ASP A 78 -3.53 1.76 14.46
N ALA A 79 -2.96 0.56 14.56
CA ALA A 79 -1.53 0.34 14.34
C ALA A 79 -1.13 0.67 12.89
N VAL A 80 -2.01 0.41 11.92
CA VAL A 80 -1.80 0.85 10.53
C VAL A 80 -1.76 2.37 10.43
N ARG A 81 -2.66 3.10 11.12
CA ARG A 81 -2.64 4.57 11.12
C ARG A 81 -1.32 5.11 11.69
N GLU A 82 -0.78 4.50 12.74
CA GLU A 82 0.54 4.85 13.27
C GLU A 82 1.64 4.60 12.25
N TYR A 83 1.65 3.43 11.61
CA TYR A 83 2.61 3.11 10.56
C TYR A 83 2.63 4.13 9.43
N VAL A 84 1.45 4.55 8.93
CA VAL A 84 1.33 5.51 7.83
C VAL A 84 1.92 6.89 8.17
N LYS A 85 1.97 7.25 9.46
CA LYS A 85 2.62 8.49 9.91
C LYS A 85 4.16 8.42 9.85
N LEU A 86 4.73 7.22 9.88
CA LEU A 86 6.16 7.00 9.97
C LEU A 86 6.83 6.72 8.61
N VAL A 87 6.07 6.26 7.63
CA VAL A 87 6.64 5.93 6.31
C VAL A 87 7.06 7.16 5.52
N PRO A 88 8.12 7.02 4.68
CA PRO A 88 8.31 7.91 3.53
C PRO A 88 7.02 7.91 2.70
N LEU A 89 6.45 9.10 2.48
CA LEU A 89 5.25 9.24 1.67
C LEU A 89 5.60 9.61 0.24
N PRO A 90 4.83 9.10 -0.74
CA PRO A 90 4.96 9.53 -2.12
C PRO A 90 4.35 10.93 -2.30
N ASP A 91 4.71 11.59 -3.41
CA ASP A 91 4.05 12.83 -3.84
C ASP A 91 2.58 12.60 -4.21
N TYR A 92 2.25 11.39 -4.67
CA TYR A 92 0.90 10.96 -5.01
C TYR A 92 0.68 9.52 -4.57
N LEU A 93 -0.49 9.23 -4.02
CA LEU A 93 -0.95 7.86 -3.81
C LEU A 93 -1.97 7.49 -4.87
N LEU A 94 -1.69 6.42 -5.63
CA LEU A 94 -2.68 5.77 -6.49
C LEU A 94 -3.38 4.66 -5.69
N MET A 95 -4.68 4.80 -5.51
CA MET A 95 -5.52 3.81 -4.84
C MET A 95 -6.48 3.19 -5.85
N VAL A 96 -6.46 1.86 -5.97
CA VAL A 96 -7.43 1.14 -6.79
C VAL A 96 -8.61 0.78 -5.89
N ASP A 97 -9.78 1.33 -6.20
CA ASP A 97 -10.99 1.09 -5.42
C ASP A 97 -11.99 0.24 -6.19
N ALA A 98 -12.68 -0.65 -5.48
CA ALA A 98 -13.75 -1.45 -6.04
C ALA A 98 -14.75 -1.80 -4.92
N PRO A 99 -16.06 -1.86 -5.21
CA PRO A 99 -17.04 -2.33 -4.23
C PRO A 99 -16.69 -3.73 -3.70
N GLU A 100 -16.99 -3.98 -2.41
CA GLU A 100 -16.71 -5.27 -1.76
C GLU A 100 -17.24 -6.46 -2.56
N SER A 101 -18.45 -6.33 -3.12
CA SER A 101 -19.09 -7.36 -3.94
C SER A 101 -18.30 -7.67 -5.23
N VAL A 102 -17.69 -6.65 -5.84
CA VAL A 102 -16.85 -6.80 -7.04
C VAL A 102 -15.52 -7.45 -6.68
N ALA A 103 -14.87 -7.01 -5.59
CA ALA A 103 -13.64 -7.61 -5.09
C ALA A 103 -13.85 -9.10 -4.75
N TYR A 104 -14.93 -9.42 -4.05
CA TYR A 104 -15.31 -10.79 -3.72
C TYR A 104 -15.49 -11.65 -4.98
N LYS A 105 -16.29 -11.18 -5.94
CA LYS A 105 -16.52 -11.88 -7.22
C LYS A 105 -15.22 -12.14 -7.97
N ARG A 106 -14.30 -11.17 -8.00
CA ARG A 106 -12.99 -11.29 -8.66
C ARG A 106 -12.08 -12.31 -7.96
N LEU A 107 -12.05 -12.33 -6.63
CA LEU A 107 -11.27 -13.32 -5.88
C LEU A 107 -11.84 -14.73 -6.03
N ASP A 108 -13.17 -14.88 -6.05
CA ASP A 108 -13.81 -16.17 -6.35
C ASP A 108 -13.51 -16.65 -7.78
N GLY A 109 -13.46 -15.74 -8.76
CA GLY A 109 -13.16 -16.08 -10.15
C GLY A 109 -11.68 -16.39 -10.43
N ARG A 110 -10.76 -15.63 -9.82
CA ARG A 110 -9.30 -15.78 -10.02
C ARG A 110 -8.67 -16.81 -9.10
N GLY A 111 -9.31 -17.10 -7.98
CA GLY A 111 -8.76 -17.87 -6.88
C GLY A 111 -8.29 -16.97 -5.73
N TRP A 112 -8.54 -17.44 -4.51
CA TRP A 112 -8.08 -16.77 -3.29
C TRP A 112 -6.58 -17.00 -3.10
N PRO A 113 -5.82 -16.00 -2.61
CA PRO A 113 -4.41 -16.21 -2.33
C PRO A 113 -4.20 -17.37 -1.34
N GLY A 114 -3.22 -18.22 -1.65
CA GLY A 114 -2.99 -19.48 -0.92
C GLY A 114 -2.66 -19.29 0.57
N TRP A 115 -2.15 -18.12 0.96
CA TRP A 115 -1.88 -17.76 2.35
C TRP A 115 -3.10 -17.29 3.14
N ILE A 116 -4.25 -17.03 2.49
CA ILE A 116 -5.52 -16.71 3.16
C ILE A 116 -6.40 -17.96 3.27
N ALA A 117 -6.37 -18.83 2.25
CA ALA A 117 -7.10 -20.10 2.14
C ALA A 117 -8.41 -20.14 2.96
N PRO A 118 -9.37 -19.23 2.67
CA PRO A 118 -10.52 -19.03 3.54
C PRO A 118 -11.43 -20.27 3.50
N LYS A 119 -11.83 -20.75 4.67
CA LYS A 119 -12.61 -21.99 4.84
C LYS A 119 -14.10 -21.83 4.55
N GLY A 120 -14.54 -20.63 4.19
CA GLY A 120 -15.93 -20.34 3.83
C GLY A 120 -16.22 -18.85 3.66
N ASN A 121 -17.46 -18.54 3.31
CA ASN A 121 -17.89 -17.17 2.98
C ASN A 121 -17.72 -16.17 4.14
N ALA A 122 -17.90 -16.62 5.39
CA ALA A 122 -17.70 -15.77 6.57
C ALA A 122 -16.23 -15.30 6.70
N GLU A 123 -15.27 -16.20 6.47
CA GLU A 123 -13.84 -15.85 6.51
C GLU A 123 -13.44 -14.95 5.34
N LYS A 124 -14.01 -15.19 4.16
CA LYS A 124 -13.83 -14.33 2.97
C LYS A 124 -14.32 -12.91 3.22
N ALA A 125 -15.53 -12.75 3.76
CA ALA A 125 -16.10 -11.46 4.10
C ALA A 125 -15.29 -10.76 5.20
N ALA A 126 -14.90 -11.48 6.25
CA ALA A 126 -14.06 -10.93 7.32
C ALA A 126 -12.70 -10.47 6.81
N PHE A 127 -12.10 -11.19 5.86
CA PHE A 127 -10.87 -10.79 5.19
C PHE A 127 -11.04 -9.50 4.41
N LEU A 128 -12.05 -9.41 3.53
CA LEU A 128 -12.30 -8.21 2.73
C LEU A 128 -12.57 -6.99 3.62
N LYS A 129 -13.38 -7.16 4.67
CA LYS A 129 -13.64 -6.10 5.64
C LYS A 129 -12.36 -5.56 6.29
N ARG A 130 -11.39 -6.44 6.61
CA ARG A 130 -10.08 -6.01 7.13
C ARG A 130 -9.28 -5.24 6.08
N CYS A 131 -9.26 -5.71 4.83
CA CYS A 131 -8.59 -4.98 3.75
C CYS A 131 -9.19 -3.58 3.56
N LEU A 132 -10.51 -3.45 3.54
CA LEU A 132 -11.19 -2.15 3.44
C LEU A 132 -10.85 -1.23 4.62
N ALA A 133 -10.82 -1.75 5.85
CA ALA A 133 -10.42 -0.96 7.01
C ALA A 133 -8.95 -0.46 6.94
N VAL A 134 -8.05 -1.27 6.37
CA VAL A 134 -6.65 -0.85 6.10
C VAL A 134 -6.60 0.22 5.02
N GLN A 135 -7.39 0.07 3.96
CA GLN A 135 -7.52 1.07 2.90
C GLN A 135 -8.00 2.41 3.47
N ASP A 136 -9.05 2.40 4.30
CA ASP A 136 -9.57 3.60 4.96
C ASP A 136 -8.51 4.26 5.86
N ALA A 137 -7.82 3.48 6.68
CA ALA A 137 -6.74 3.97 7.54
C ALA A 137 -5.60 4.60 6.74
N LEU A 138 -5.27 4.02 5.58
CA LEU A 138 -4.25 4.54 4.67
C LEU A 138 -4.69 5.86 4.02
N LEU A 139 -5.92 5.91 3.51
CA LEU A 139 -6.51 7.09 2.89
C LEU A 139 -6.57 8.26 3.87
N ASP A 140 -7.03 8.01 5.10
CA ASP A 140 -7.06 9.01 6.16
C ASP A 140 -5.65 9.50 6.50
N GLY A 141 -4.69 8.59 6.67
CA GLY A 141 -3.30 8.96 6.96
C GLY A 141 -2.64 9.79 5.85
N CYS A 142 -2.98 9.53 4.58
CA CYS A 142 -2.54 10.36 3.45
C CYS A 142 -3.19 11.74 3.48
N ARG A 143 -4.50 11.84 3.74
CA ARG A 143 -5.23 13.12 3.87
C ARG A 143 -4.67 13.97 4.99
N ASP A 144 -4.43 13.39 6.17
CA ASP A 144 -3.85 14.07 7.33
C ASP A 144 -2.47 14.68 7.03
N ARG A 145 -1.75 14.10 6.08
CA ARG A 145 -0.41 14.53 5.65
C ARG A 145 -0.42 15.32 4.34
N ASN A 146 -1.60 15.73 3.86
CA ASN A 146 -1.82 16.47 2.61
C ASN A 146 -1.23 15.79 1.37
N ILE A 147 -1.17 14.46 1.36
CA ILE A 147 -0.79 13.71 0.16
C ILE A 147 -2.00 13.60 -0.75
N PRO A 148 -1.93 14.09 -2.00
CA PRO A 148 -2.96 13.86 -2.99
C PRO A 148 -3.17 12.36 -3.22
N VAL A 149 -4.42 11.92 -3.05
CA VAL A 149 -4.83 10.56 -3.36
C VAL A 149 -5.69 10.55 -4.62
N ILE A 150 -5.31 9.70 -5.58
CA ILE A 150 -6.04 9.47 -6.81
C ILE A 150 -6.70 8.11 -6.68
N VAL A 151 -8.03 8.12 -6.60
CA VAL A 151 -8.83 6.91 -6.53
C VAL A 151 -9.20 6.50 -7.94
N LEU A 152 -8.75 5.31 -8.32
CA LEU A 152 -9.04 4.67 -9.60
C LEU A 152 -10.24 3.75 -9.39
N ASP A 153 -11.40 4.17 -9.90
CA ASP A 153 -12.59 3.32 -9.95
C ASP A 153 -12.31 2.11 -10.83
N ASN A 154 -12.30 0.95 -10.20
CA ASN A 154 -12.04 -0.33 -10.82
C ASN A 154 -13.29 -1.21 -10.79
N GLU A 155 -14.49 -0.64 -10.67
CA GLU A 155 -15.75 -1.38 -10.81
C GLU A 155 -15.93 -1.89 -12.25
N ARG A 156 -15.59 -1.07 -13.24
CA ARG A 156 -15.74 -1.37 -14.66
C ARG A 156 -14.49 -2.05 -15.20
N GLU A 157 -14.65 -3.11 -15.97
CA GLU A 157 -13.54 -3.80 -16.65
C GLU A 157 -12.98 -3.02 -17.87
N ASP A 158 -13.37 -1.75 -18.06
CA ASP A 158 -12.92 -0.96 -19.19
C ASP A 158 -11.57 -0.28 -18.90
N ALA A 159 -10.49 -0.96 -19.27
CA ALA A 159 -9.13 -0.43 -19.19
C ALA A 159 -8.96 0.96 -19.85
N ARG A 160 -9.85 1.37 -20.77
CA ARG A 160 -9.81 2.70 -21.41
C ARG A 160 -10.18 3.84 -20.48
N GLU A 161 -10.95 3.57 -19.43
CA GLU A 161 -11.30 4.58 -18.41
C GLU A 161 -10.12 4.80 -17.45
N LEU A 162 -9.44 3.72 -17.06
CA LEU A 162 -8.19 3.76 -16.31
C LEU A 162 -7.08 4.50 -17.07
N ASP A 163 -6.88 4.16 -18.35
CA ASP A 163 -5.88 4.83 -19.20
C ASP A 163 -6.14 6.34 -19.30
N ARG A 164 -7.41 6.76 -19.41
CA ARG A 164 -7.77 8.19 -19.42
C ARG A 164 -7.45 8.88 -18.10
N HIS A 165 -7.72 8.24 -16.96
CA HIS A 165 -7.35 8.80 -15.66
C HIS A 165 -5.84 8.93 -15.49
N LEU A 166 -5.06 7.93 -15.94
CA LEU A 166 -3.61 7.99 -15.90
C LEU A 166 -3.05 9.08 -16.84
N GLN A 167 -3.61 9.24 -18.04
CA GLN A 167 -3.21 10.31 -18.97
C GLN A 167 -3.50 11.71 -18.41
N THR A 168 -4.68 11.92 -17.81
CA THR A 168 -5.02 13.19 -17.16
C THR A 168 -4.07 13.47 -15.99
N LEU A 169 -3.71 12.44 -15.23
CA LEU A 169 -2.74 12.57 -14.15
C LEU A 169 -1.37 12.99 -14.67
N THR A 170 -0.84 12.32 -15.71
CA THR A 170 0.45 12.68 -16.30
C THR A 170 0.46 14.14 -16.77
N LYS A 171 -0.61 14.61 -17.41
CA LYS A 171 -0.75 16.01 -17.84
C LYS A 171 -0.74 16.98 -16.66
N ARG A 172 -1.49 16.68 -15.58
CA ARG A 172 -1.49 17.49 -14.35
C ARG A 172 -0.11 17.54 -13.71
N MET A 173 0.59 16.42 -13.64
CA MET A 173 1.94 16.32 -13.10
C MET A 173 2.97 17.07 -13.96
N ALA A 174 2.77 17.14 -15.28
CA ALA A 174 3.59 17.90 -16.21
C ALA A 174 3.27 19.41 -16.23
N GLY A 175 2.26 19.88 -15.48
CA GLY A 175 1.83 21.28 -15.48
C GLY A 175 1.11 21.71 -16.77
N GLU A 176 0.60 20.76 -17.56
CA GLU A 176 -0.14 21.06 -18.79
C GLU A 176 -1.60 21.42 -18.49
N PRO A 177 -2.17 22.45 -19.14
CA PRO A 177 -3.57 22.84 -18.93
C PRO A 177 -4.54 21.77 -19.47
N GLU A 178 -5.61 21.52 -18.72
CA GLU A 178 -6.71 20.65 -19.16
C GLU A 178 -7.40 21.31 -20.36
N HIS A 179 -7.24 20.74 -21.56
CA HIS A 179 -8.12 21.06 -22.69
C HIS A 179 -9.28 20.06 -22.64
N GLY A 180 -10.43 20.57 -22.18
CA GLY A 180 -11.70 19.85 -22.08
C GLY A 180 -12.32 19.51 -23.44
#